data_AF-A0A4Q5YN74-F1
#
_entry.id   AF-A0A4Q5YN74-F1
#
_cell.length_a   1.000
_cell.length_b   1.000
_cell.length_c   1.000
_cell.angle_alpha   90.00
_cell.angle_beta   90.00
_cell.angle_gamma   90.00
#
_symmetry.space_group_name_H-M   'P 1'
#
loop_
_entity.id
_entity.type
_entity.pdbx_description
1 polymer ?
#
loop_
_entity_poly.entity_id
_entity_poly.type
_entity_poly.pdbx_seq_one_letter_code
_entity_poly.pdbx_strand_id
1 'polypeptide(L)' 'MNDLSLDSERYNTILSDILQGKNLPVHLQEIEAAIEDVEKFIALALLRQEDTQEYAALKNQLYYLKYEILERM' A
#
# COMPACT_ATOMS: atom_id res chain seq x y z
N MET A 1 -3.89 -14.19 -10.62
CA MET A 1 -4.37 -13.91 -9.25
C MET A 1 -3.54 -12.75 -8.75
N ASN A 2 -4.04 -11.52 -8.87
CA ASN A 2 -3.40 -10.38 -8.20
C ASN A 2 -3.95 -10.40 -6.79
N ASP A 3 -3.21 -11.02 -5.89
CA ASP A 3 -3.50 -10.95 -4.47
C ASP A 3 -3.20 -9.51 -4.03
N LEU A 4 -4.25 -8.70 -4.02
CA LEU A 4 -4.21 -7.31 -3.57
C LEU A 4 -4.18 -7.22 -2.05
N SER A 5 -3.99 -8.32 -1.34
CA SER A 5 -3.77 -8.26 0.09
C SER A 5 -2.30 -7.93 0.38
N LEU A 6 -2.10 -6.91 1.21
CA LEU A 6 -0.86 -6.77 1.94
C LEU A 6 -1.04 -7.56 3.24
N ASP A 7 -0.71 -8.84 3.19
CA ASP A 7 -0.77 -9.65 4.39
C ASP A 7 0.15 -9.08 5.49
N SER A 8 -0.12 -9.45 6.74
CA SER A 8 0.60 -8.89 7.89
C SER A 8 2.10 -9.18 7.85
N GLU A 9 2.52 -10.28 7.25
CA GLU A 9 3.93 -10.64 7.14
C GLU A 9 4.64 -9.72 6.15
N ARG A 10 4.08 -9.56 4.95
CA ARG A 10 4.60 -8.67 3.91
C ARG A 10 4.64 -7.22 4.35
N TYR A 11 3.59 -6.74 5.04
CA TYR A 11 3.58 -5.40 5.62
C TYR A 11 4.73 -5.20 6.62
N ASN A 12 4.93 -6.14 7.53
CA ASN A 12 5.97 -6.06 8.55
C ASN A 12 7.37 -6.11 7.95
N THR A 13 7.59 -6.91 6.89
CA THR A 13 8.88 -6.94 6.18
C THR A 13 9.19 -5.58 5.54
N ILE A 14 8.24 -5.03 4.77
CA ILE A 14 8.41 -3.74 4.10
C ILE A 14 8.64 -2.63 5.15
N LEU A 15 7.84 -2.60 6.20
CA LEU A 15 8.01 -1.63 7.28
C LEU A 15 9.39 -1.76 7.94
N SER A 16 9.85 -2.96 8.23
CA SER A 16 11.18 -3.18 8.83
C SER A 16 12.32 -2.67 7.93
N ASP A 17 12.23 -2.89 6.62
CA ASP A 17 13.21 -2.38 5.65
C ASP A 17 13.19 -0.84 5.60
N ILE A 18 12.01 -0.23 5.58
CA ILE A 18 11.83 1.23 5.64
C ILE A 18 12.42 1.79 6.93
N LEU A 19 12.11 1.20 8.08
CA LEU A 19 12.63 1.63 9.38
C LEU A 19 14.16 1.55 9.45
N GLN A 20 14.77 0.62 8.73
CA GLN A 20 16.22 0.47 8.61
C GLN A 20 16.85 1.34 7.51
N GLY A 21 16.07 2.14 6.79
CA GLY A 21 16.55 3.00 5.70
C GLY A 21 16.97 2.23 4.44
N LYS A 22 16.50 0.99 4.27
CA LYS A 22 16.88 0.13 3.15
C LYS A 22 15.96 0.37 1.96
N ASN A 23 16.55 0.47 0.77
CA ASN A 23 15.83 0.49 -0.51
C ASN A 23 14.68 1.52 -0.58
N LEU A 24 14.77 2.62 0.16
CA LEU A 24 13.69 3.61 0.30
C LEU A 24 13.10 4.07 -1.06
N PRO A 25 13.91 4.41 -2.09
CA PRO A 25 13.36 4.82 -3.39
C PRO A 25 12.59 3.70 -4.10
N VAL A 26 13.02 2.45 -3.95
CA VAL A 26 12.37 1.28 -4.57
C VAL A 26 11.04 1.03 -3.88
N HIS A 27 11.03 0.98 -2.54
CA HIS A 27 9.79 0.81 -1.78
C HIS A 27 8.81 1.97 -2.04
N LEU A 28 9.29 3.20 -2.21
CA LEU A 28 8.42 4.33 -2.55
C LEU A 28 7.71 4.10 -3.87
N GLN A 29 8.44 3.70 -4.92
CA GLN A 29 7.86 3.39 -6.23
C GLN A 29 6.86 2.23 -6.16
N GLU A 30 7.18 1.16 -5.43
CA GLU A 30 6.29 0.01 -5.25
C GLU A 30 5.00 0.40 -4.52
N ILE A 31 5.11 1.19 -3.46
CA ILE A 31 3.95 1.65 -2.67
C ILE A 31 3.09 2.62 -3.47
N GLU A 32 3.69 3.54 -4.23
CA GLU A 32 2.94 4.44 -5.11
C GLU A 32 2.14 3.68 -6.18
N ALA A 33 2.77 2.71 -6.84
CA ALA A 33 2.08 1.85 -7.80
C ALA A 33 0.94 1.05 -7.15
N ALA A 34 1.16 0.52 -5.95
CA ALA A 34 0.13 -0.20 -5.20
C ALA A 34 -1.05 0.70 -4.81
N ILE A 35 -0.79 1.96 -4.42
CA ILE A 35 -1.86 2.93 -4.12
C ILE A 35 -2.71 3.19 -5.36
N GLU A 36 -2.09 3.44 -6.51
CA GLU A 36 -2.82 3.66 -7.77
C GLU A 36 -3.70 2.46 -8.14
N ASP A 37 -3.20 1.24 -7.96
CA ASP A 37 -3.97 0.04 -8.23
C ASP A 37 -5.15 -0.11 -7.28
N VAL A 38 -4.94 0.10 -5.97
CA VAL A 38 -6.03 0.07 -4.98
C VAL A 38 -7.09 1.13 -5.28
N GLU A 39 -6.72 2.32 -5.72
CA GLU A 39 -7.67 3.35 -6.16
C GLU A 39 -8.52 2.90 -7.35
N LYS A 40 -7.93 2.19 -8.33
CA LYS A 40 -8.69 1.60 -9.45
C LYS A 40 -9.68 0.55 -8.94
N PHE A 41 -9.30 -0.27 -7.97
CA PHE A 41 -10.20 -1.28 -7.39
C PHE A 41 -11.33 -0.64 -6.58
N ILE A 42 -11.05 0.41 -5.80
CA ILE A 42 -12.09 1.19 -5.11
C ILE A 42 -13.07 1.78 -6.13
N ALA A 43 -12.57 2.42 -7.19
CA ALA A 43 -13.42 2.99 -8.22
C ALA A 43 -14.32 1.93 -8.89
N LEU A 44 -13.76 0.76 -9.19
CA LEU A 44 -14.51 -0.35 -9.79
C LEU A 44 -15.57 -0.92 -8.83
N ALA A 45 -15.25 -1.09 -7.55
CA ALA A 45 -16.16 -1.56 -6.52
C ALA A 45 -17.31 -0.57 -6.29
N LEU A 46 -17.01 0.74 -6.25
CA LEU A 46 -18.04 1.80 -6.16
C LEU A 46 -19.01 1.77 -7.36
N LEU A 47 -18.51 1.58 -8.59
CA LEU A 47 -19.35 1.43 -9.77
C LEU A 47 -20.28 0.21 -9.68
N ARG A 48 -19.86 -0.83 -8.97
CA ARG A 48 -20.62 -2.06 -8.73
C ARG A 48 -21.49 -2.02 -7.48
N GLN A 49 -21.45 -0.92 -6.72
CA GLN A 49 -22.10 -0.80 -5.40
C GLN A 49 -21.62 -1.89 -4.42
N GLU A 50 -20.36 -2.29 -4.53
CA GLU A 50 -19.70 -3.24 -3.63
C GLU A 50 -19.08 -2.49 -2.44
N ASP A 51 -18.88 -3.22 -1.34
CA ASP A 51 -18.17 -2.69 -0.17
C ASP A 51 -16.70 -2.40 -0.51
N THR A 52 -16.22 -1.24 -0.10
CA THR A 52 -14.84 -0.78 -0.32
C THR A 52 -14.02 -0.70 0.95
N GLN A 53 -14.55 -1.15 2.09
CA GLN A 53 -13.89 -1.00 3.38
C GLN A 53 -12.50 -1.66 3.42
N GLU A 54 -12.35 -2.85 2.85
CA GLU A 54 -11.05 -3.56 2.80
C GLU A 54 -10.03 -2.83 1.92
N TYR A 55 -10.45 -2.35 0.74
CA TYR A 55 -9.58 -1.54 -0.12
C TYR A 55 -9.19 -0.21 0.53
N ALA A 56 -10.09 0.43 1.27
CA ALA A 56 -9.80 1.65 2.01
C ALA A 56 -8.81 1.41 3.15
N ALA A 57 -8.94 0.30 3.88
CA ALA A 57 -7.99 -0.09 4.93
C ALA A 57 -6.59 -0.32 4.36
N LEU A 58 -6.50 -1.04 3.25
CA LEU A 58 -5.24 -1.28 2.54
C LEU A 58 -4.62 0.04 2.04
N LYS A 59 -5.41 0.92 1.44
CA LYS A 59 -4.94 2.25 1.00
C LYS A 59 -4.33 3.05 2.16
N ASN A 60 -4.95 3.01 3.34
CA ASN A 60 -4.42 3.67 4.52
C ASN A 60 -3.08 3.07 5.00
N GLN A 61 -2.94 1.74 4.97
CA GLN A 61 -1.67 1.07 5.29
C GLN A 61 -0.56 1.49 4.32
N LEU A 62 -0.86 1.54 3.02
CA LEU A 62 0.10 1.96 2.00
C LEU A 62 0.52 3.42 2.17
N TYR A 63 -0.42 4.33 2.49
CA TYR A 63 -0.06 5.72 2.80
C TYR A 63 0.80 5.85 4.05
N TYR A 64 0.56 5.04 5.08
CA TYR A 64 1.42 5.03 6.25
C TYR A 64 2.85 4.62 5.89
N LEU A 65 3.03 3.56 5.10
CA LEU A 65 4.35 3.15 4.62
C LEU A 65 5.02 4.23 3.77
N LYS A 66 4.26 4.89 2.87
CA LYS A 66 4.74 6.04 2.08
C LYS A 66 5.24 7.17 2.98
N TYR A 67 4.46 7.52 4.00
CA TYR A 67 4.85 8.54 4.98
C TYR A 67 6.16 8.18 5.68
N GLU A 68 6.29 6.94 6.19
CA GLU A 68 7.51 6.49 6.87
C GLU A 68 8.75 6.53 5.94
N ILE A 69 8.58 6.28 4.64
CA ILE A 69 9.67 6.42 3.68
C ILE A 69 10.08 7.88 3.52
N LEU A 70 9.11 8.76 3.27
CA LEU A 70 9.38 10.18 3.01
C LEU A 70 10.02 10.89 4.20
N GLU A 71 9.65 10.52 5.43
CA GLU A 71 10.28 11.04 6.66
C GLU A 71 11.76 10.64 6.81
N ARG A 72 12.24 9.67 6.03
CA ARG A 72 13.60 9.11 6.11
C ARG A 72 14.49 9.48 4.91
N MET A 73 13.95 10.19 3.92
CA MET A 73 14.70 10.69 2.75
C MET A 73 15.31 12.06 3.02
#